data_AF-A0A8B6EVA1-F1
#
_entry.id   AF-A0A8B6EVA1-F1
#
_cell.length_a   1.000
_cell.length_b   1.000
_cell.length_c   1.000
_cell.angle_alpha   90.00
_cell.angle_beta   90.00
_cell.angle_gamma   90.00
#
_symmetry.space_group_name_H-M   'P 1'
#
loop_
_entity.id
_entity.type
_entity.pdbx_description
1 polymer ?
#
loop_
_entity_poly.entity_id
_entity_poly.type
_entity_poly.pdbx_seq_one_letter_code
_entity_poly.pdbx_strand_id
1 'polypeptide(L)'
;MDMLNELNQEYIGIGKAVDSKDPIPPTHMPRGHGATIQGGIYLRTIQTNKEERNQNYKYDTRTRIRQAITDKKNAYYNWKQNNRPNDPNNQWLQKKKVTTCNLRKRMPINTSKQQLERKSELINAKSNNSNLFFKLIRRQRGRFGMHIDELNVNGQKYNTERRNIGGFREHFANLSKQSDNSQFDQAYIEQVNNEYA
;
A
#
# COMPACT_ATOMS: atom_id res chain seq x y z
N MET A 1 31.54 -34.00 -19.38
CA MET A 1 31.89 -33.73 -17.96
C MET A 1 31.11 -32.48 -17.60
N ASP A 2 29.81 -32.65 -17.39
CA ASP A 2 28.82 -31.57 -17.35
C ASP A 2 28.48 -31.22 -15.90
N MET A 3 29.16 -30.20 -15.35
CA MET A 3 28.89 -29.67 -13.99
C MET A 3 27.85 -28.53 -13.99
N LEU A 4 27.00 -28.42 -15.00
CA LEU A 4 25.97 -27.37 -15.10
C LEU A 4 24.52 -27.87 -15.08
N ASN A 5 24.30 -29.19 -14.97
CA ASN A 5 22.95 -29.77 -14.93
C ASN A 5 22.42 -30.15 -13.53
N GLU A 6 23.21 -29.98 -12.46
CA GLU A 6 22.80 -30.40 -11.10
C GLU A 6 22.20 -29.29 -10.22
N LEU A 7 22.12 -28.04 -10.68
CA LEU A 7 21.59 -26.92 -9.88
C LEU A 7 20.12 -26.57 -10.15
N ASN A 8 19.42 -27.35 -10.98
CA ASN A 8 18.03 -27.07 -11.38
C ASN A 8 16.96 -27.97 -10.74
N GLN A 9 17.26 -28.70 -9.65
CA GLN A 9 16.30 -29.65 -9.04
C GLN A 9 15.82 -29.38 -7.61
N GLU A 10 16.13 -28.26 -6.96
CA GLU A 10 15.55 -27.96 -5.64
C GLU A 10 14.98 -26.54 -5.54
N TYR A 11 13.81 -26.36 -6.14
CA TYR A 11 12.83 -25.40 -5.64
C TYR A 11 11.46 -26.06 -5.57
N ILE A 12 11.36 -27.13 -4.78
CA ILE A 12 10.07 -27.64 -4.31
C ILE A 12 9.56 -26.60 -3.32
N GLY A 13 8.55 -25.84 -3.74
CA GLY A 13 7.86 -24.87 -2.90
C GLY A 13 7.43 -25.54 -1.59
N ILE A 14 7.85 -24.95 -0.47
CA ILE A 14 7.33 -25.25 0.86
C ILE A 14 5.88 -24.76 0.89
N GLY A 15 4.98 -25.51 0.25
CA GLY A 15 3.57 -25.49 0.57
C GLY A 15 3.47 -26.06 1.99
N LYS A 16 3.19 -25.19 2.97
CA LYS A 16 2.82 -25.66 4.30
C LYS A 16 1.69 -26.67 4.13
N ALA A 17 1.90 -27.90 4.58
CA ALA A 17 0.85 -28.89 4.68
C ALA A 17 -0.30 -28.26 5.48
N VAL A 18 -1.40 -27.96 4.80
CA VAL A 18 -2.64 -27.56 5.44
C VAL A 18 -3.18 -28.83 6.09
N ASP A 19 -3.42 -28.79 7.40
CA ASP A 19 -3.94 -29.93 8.14
C ASP A 19 -5.24 -30.37 7.45
N SER A 20 -5.34 -31.65 7.08
CA SER A 20 -6.54 -32.20 6.42
C SER A 20 -7.79 -32.14 7.31
N LYS A 21 -7.63 -31.73 8.57
CA LYS A 21 -8.72 -31.51 9.53
C LYS A 21 -9.14 -30.06 9.68
N ASP A 22 -8.47 -29.11 9.03
CA ASP A 22 -8.91 -27.71 9.07
C ASP A 22 -10.19 -27.53 8.22
N PRO A 23 -11.29 -27.02 8.80
CA PRO A 23 -12.51 -26.80 8.05
C PRO A 23 -12.27 -25.78 6.95
N ILE A 24 -12.59 -26.18 5.71
CA ILE A 24 -12.51 -25.30 4.54
C ILE A 24 -13.40 -24.08 4.80
N PRO A 25 -12.88 -22.84 4.78
CA PRO A 25 -13.70 -21.66 4.96
C PRO A 25 -14.71 -21.54 3.80
N PRO A 26 -15.96 -21.13 4.07
CA PRO A 26 -16.99 -21.04 3.06
C PRO A 26 -16.60 -20.05 1.96
N THR A 27 -16.74 -20.48 0.70
CA THR A 27 -16.37 -19.73 -0.50
C THR A 27 -17.17 -18.43 -0.66
N HIS A 28 -18.35 -18.36 -0.04
CA HIS A 28 -19.18 -17.18 0.00
C HIS A 28 -19.77 -17.00 1.40
N MET A 29 -19.52 -15.84 2.01
CA MET A 29 -20.32 -15.41 3.15
C MET A 29 -21.73 -15.06 2.64
N PRO A 30 -22.80 -15.58 3.26
CA PRO A 30 -24.14 -15.13 2.93
C PRO A 30 -24.21 -13.62 3.17
N ARG A 31 -24.53 -12.86 2.12
CA ARG A 31 -24.91 -11.46 2.27
C ARG A 31 -26.18 -11.48 3.12
N GLY A 32 -26.03 -11.15 4.41
CA GLY A 32 -27.16 -11.02 5.30
C GLY A 32 -28.20 -10.10 4.66
N HIS A 33 -29.39 -10.65 4.42
CA HIS A 33 -30.58 -9.84 4.17
C HIS A 33 -30.69 -8.84 5.32
N GLY A 34 -30.68 -7.56 4.95
CA GLY A 34 -30.83 -6.47 5.89
C GLY A 34 -32.09 -6.70 6.72
N ALA A 35 -31.92 -6.70 8.03
CA ALA A 35 -33.04 -6.64 8.96
C ALA A 35 -33.86 -5.38 8.61
N THR A 36 -35.09 -5.58 8.14
CA THR A 36 -36.09 -4.52 8.06
C THR A 36 -36.46 -4.16 9.50
N ILE A 37 -35.85 -3.09 10.02
CA ILE A 37 -36.21 -2.54 11.33
C ILE A 37 -37.58 -1.85 11.16
N GLN A 38 -38.66 -2.61 11.35
CA GLN A 38 -39.98 -2.06 11.63
C GLN A 38 -39.98 -1.57 13.08
N GLY A 39 -39.70 -0.29 13.25
CA GLY A 39 -39.76 0.39 14.53
C GLY A 39 -39.45 1.85 14.29
N GLY A 40 -40.47 2.69 14.33
CA GLY A 40 -40.36 4.14 14.16
C GLY A 40 -39.49 4.75 15.25
N ILE A 41 -38.18 4.80 14.98
CA ILE A 41 -37.23 5.59 15.75
C ILE A 41 -36.78 6.71 14.83
N TYR A 42 -37.24 7.92 15.11
CA TYR A 42 -36.73 9.12 14.47
C TYR A 42 -35.26 9.29 14.84
N LEU A 43 -34.37 8.86 13.94
CA LEU A 43 -32.96 9.19 14.02
C LEU A 43 -32.82 10.67 13.70
N ARG A 44 -32.72 11.50 14.75
CA ARG A 44 -32.27 12.87 14.63
C ARG A 44 -30.83 12.82 14.11
N THR A 45 -30.63 13.02 12.82
CA THR A 45 -29.32 13.16 12.19
C THR A 45 -28.69 14.43 12.76
N ILE A 46 -27.89 14.27 13.80
CA ILE A 46 -26.96 15.32 14.21
C ILE A 46 -26.00 15.47 13.04
N GLN A 47 -26.22 16.49 12.20
CA GLN A 47 -25.26 16.99 11.22
C GLN A 47 -24.07 17.57 11.98
N THR A 48 -23.31 16.74 12.69
CA THR A 48 -21.99 17.14 13.13
C THR A 48 -21.13 17.26 11.88
N ASN A 49 -20.52 18.41 11.68
CA ASN A 49 -19.54 18.68 10.63
C ASN A 49 -18.61 17.46 10.47
N LYS A 50 -18.84 16.67 9.41
CA LYS A 50 -18.07 15.47 9.07
C LYS A 50 -16.57 15.78 8.93
N GLU A 51 -16.27 17.04 8.61
CA GLU A 51 -14.95 17.60 8.45
C GLU A 51 -14.20 17.75 9.78
N GLU A 52 -14.87 18.21 10.85
CA GLU A 52 -14.24 18.39 12.18
C GLU A 52 -13.85 17.05 12.83
N ARG A 53 -14.69 16.01 12.70
CA ARG A 53 -14.35 14.65 13.17
C ARG A 53 -13.13 14.09 12.44
N ASN A 54 -12.99 14.39 11.14
CA ASN A 54 -11.87 13.91 10.34
C ASN A 54 -10.55 14.66 10.66
N GLN A 55 -10.60 15.95 10.96
CA GLN A 55 -9.40 16.70 11.33
C GLN A 55 -8.84 16.25 12.69
N ASN A 56 -9.70 16.02 13.70
CA ASN A 56 -9.27 15.50 15.00
C ASN A 56 -8.65 14.09 14.91
N TYR A 57 -9.15 13.22 14.03
CA TYR A 57 -8.60 11.88 13.85
C TYR A 57 -7.21 11.86 13.17
N LYS A 58 -6.88 12.90 12.41
CA LYS A 58 -5.62 13.00 11.65
C LYS A 58 -4.43 13.32 12.56
N TYR A 59 -4.59 14.29 13.47
CA TYR A 59 -3.56 14.66 14.46
C TYR A 59 -3.33 13.56 15.52
N ASP A 60 -4.38 12.81 15.82
CA ASP A 60 -4.37 11.78 16.84
C ASP A 60 -3.53 10.56 16.44
N THR A 61 -3.56 10.11 15.17
CA THR A 61 -2.82 8.91 14.78
C THR A 61 -1.30 9.05 14.67
N ARG A 62 -0.79 10.19 14.17
CA ARG A 62 0.66 10.47 14.15
C ARG A 62 1.22 10.61 15.57
N THR A 63 0.46 11.22 16.47
CA THR A 63 0.82 11.36 17.88
C THR A 63 0.81 9.99 18.57
N ARG A 64 -0.21 9.17 18.32
CA ARG A 64 -0.32 7.80 18.85
C ARG A 64 0.79 6.84 18.40
N ILE A 65 1.26 6.93 17.16
CA ILE A 65 2.39 6.09 16.70
C ILE A 65 3.71 6.58 17.28
N ARG A 66 3.92 7.90 17.38
CA ARG A 66 5.11 8.47 18.05
C ARG A 66 5.17 8.04 19.51
N GLN A 67 4.05 8.13 20.22
CA GLN A 67 3.94 7.67 21.60
C GLN A 67 4.28 6.17 21.71
N ALA A 68 3.70 5.32 20.85
CA ALA A 68 4.00 3.89 20.85
C ALA A 68 5.48 3.56 20.56
N ILE A 69 6.16 4.37 19.72
CA ILE A 69 7.60 4.25 19.50
C ILE A 69 8.38 4.60 20.77
N THR A 70 8.02 5.72 21.42
CA THR A 70 8.63 6.16 22.68
C THR A 70 8.43 5.11 23.78
N ASP A 71 7.20 4.60 23.96
CA ASP A 71 6.88 3.58 24.95
C ASP A 71 7.70 2.30 24.73
N LYS A 72 7.84 1.85 23.49
CA LYS A 72 8.68 0.69 23.14
C LYS A 72 10.15 0.96 23.48
N LYS A 73 10.68 2.15 23.16
CA LYS A 73 12.07 2.52 23.47
C LYS A 73 12.32 2.50 24.98
N ASN A 74 11.43 3.13 25.75
CA ASN A 74 11.51 3.18 27.20
C ASN A 74 11.40 1.79 27.83
N ALA A 75 10.46 0.96 27.38
CA ALA A 75 10.31 -0.42 27.85
C ALA A 75 11.55 -1.27 27.53
N TYR A 76 12.16 -1.10 26.34
CA TYR A 76 13.41 -1.78 25.99
C TYR A 76 14.58 -1.32 26.86
N TYR A 77 14.70 0.00 27.09
CA TYR A 77 15.75 0.56 27.96
C TYR A 77 15.64 0.01 29.37
N ASN A 78 14.45 0.01 29.97
CA ASN A 78 14.24 -0.54 31.31
C ASN A 78 14.54 -2.04 31.37
N TRP A 79 14.10 -2.83 30.39
CA TRP A 79 14.47 -4.24 30.30
C TRP A 79 15.99 -4.45 30.21
N LYS A 80 16.70 -3.59 29.46
CA LYS A 80 18.17 -3.62 29.35
C LYS A 80 18.86 -3.26 30.67
N GLN A 81 18.39 -2.22 31.36
CA GLN A 81 18.96 -1.76 32.64
C GLN A 81 18.76 -2.78 33.78
N ASN A 82 17.71 -3.60 33.70
CA ASN A 82 17.44 -4.64 34.69
C ASN A 82 18.10 -5.99 34.33
N ASN A 83 19.26 -5.98 33.68
CA ASN A 83 20.02 -7.18 33.27
C ASN A 83 19.26 -8.15 32.35
N ARG A 84 18.31 -7.66 31.55
CA ARG A 84 17.60 -8.45 30.52
C ARG A 84 16.97 -9.72 31.10
N PRO A 85 16.04 -9.59 32.06
CA PRO A 85 15.42 -10.75 32.68
C PRO A 85 14.69 -11.58 31.63
N ASN A 86 14.85 -12.91 31.74
CA ASN A 86 14.25 -13.89 30.84
C ASN A 86 13.03 -14.60 31.43
N ASP A 87 12.76 -14.43 32.73
CA ASP A 87 11.59 -14.99 33.40
C ASP A 87 10.29 -14.46 32.74
N PRO A 88 9.40 -15.36 32.26
CA PRO A 88 8.10 -15.00 31.69
C PRO A 88 7.23 -14.12 32.59
N ASN A 89 7.39 -14.25 33.91
CA ASN A 89 6.61 -13.51 34.90
C ASN A 89 7.23 -12.15 35.25
N ASN A 90 8.42 -11.84 34.74
CA ASN A 90 9.07 -10.57 35.02
C ASN A 90 8.34 -9.39 34.36
N GLN A 91 7.99 -8.38 35.15
CA GLN A 91 7.27 -7.18 34.70
C GLN A 91 7.94 -6.45 33.52
N TRP A 92 9.27 -6.40 33.47
CA TRP A 92 10.00 -5.67 32.43
C TRP A 92 9.93 -6.40 31.08
N LEU A 93 10.03 -7.73 31.12
CA LEU A 93 9.87 -8.57 29.95
C LEU A 93 8.44 -8.48 29.39
N GLN A 94 7.44 -8.55 30.28
CA GLN A 94 6.03 -8.41 29.90
C GLN A 94 5.74 -7.04 29.26
N LYS A 95 6.17 -5.95 29.91
CA LYS A 95 6.01 -4.58 29.39
C LYS A 95 6.67 -4.39 28.03
N LYS A 96 7.87 -4.95 27.81
CA LYS A 96 8.56 -4.97 26.52
C LYS A 96 7.76 -5.73 25.44
N LYS A 97 7.21 -6.90 25.78
CA LYS A 97 6.36 -7.68 24.86
C LYS A 97 5.09 -6.93 24.47
N VAL A 98 4.37 -6.37 25.44
CA VAL A 98 3.13 -5.61 25.23
C VAL A 98 3.36 -4.39 24.34
N THR A 99 4.35 -3.55 24.68
CA THR A 99 4.65 -2.34 23.89
C THR A 99 5.10 -2.67 22.47
N THR A 100 5.86 -3.76 22.28
CA THR A 100 6.23 -4.25 20.94
C THR A 100 5.02 -4.69 20.13
N CYS A 101 4.11 -5.46 20.74
CA CYS A 101 2.85 -5.89 20.10
C CYS A 101 1.99 -4.68 19.70
N ASN A 102 1.82 -3.72 20.62
CA ASN A 102 1.06 -2.50 20.37
C ASN A 102 1.64 -1.68 19.21
N LEU A 103 2.96 -1.51 19.14
CA LEU A 103 3.59 -0.83 18.01
C LEU A 103 3.34 -1.57 16.69
N ARG A 104 3.52 -2.90 16.67
CA ARG A 104 3.26 -3.73 15.49
C ARG A 104 1.82 -3.60 15.00
N LYS A 105 0.83 -3.56 15.89
CA LYS A 105 -0.58 -3.36 15.52
C LYS A 105 -0.84 -1.97 14.92
N ARG A 106 -0.19 -0.93 15.44
CA ARG A 106 -0.40 0.46 14.98
C ARG A 106 0.32 0.79 13.67
N MET A 107 1.44 0.14 13.38
CA MET A 107 2.25 0.42 12.19
C MET A 107 1.50 0.25 10.86
N PRO A 108 0.81 -0.88 10.58
CA PRO A 108 0.03 -1.04 9.35
C PRO A 108 -1.04 0.04 9.18
N ILE A 109 -1.77 0.37 10.25
CA ILE A 109 -2.82 1.40 10.24
C ILE A 109 -2.23 2.75 9.83
N ASN A 110 -1.09 3.13 10.41
CA ASN A 110 -0.41 4.37 10.06
C ASN A 110 0.12 4.35 8.61
N THR A 111 0.68 3.22 8.15
CA THR A 111 1.12 3.05 6.76
C THR A 111 -0.03 3.22 5.77
N SER A 112 -1.16 2.55 6.01
CA SER A 112 -2.35 2.67 5.16
C SER A 112 -2.89 4.10 5.13
N LYS A 113 -2.93 4.78 6.28
CA LYS A 113 -3.31 6.21 6.34
C LYS A 113 -2.37 7.09 5.52
N GLN A 114 -1.05 6.89 5.64
CA GLN A 114 -0.08 7.64 4.83
C GLN A 114 -0.24 7.38 3.33
N GLN A 115 -0.59 6.16 2.92
CA GLN A 115 -0.86 5.84 1.52
C GLN A 115 -2.11 6.58 1.01
N LEU A 116 -3.19 6.60 1.79
CA LEU A 116 -4.40 7.35 1.46
C LEU A 116 -4.13 8.86 1.36
N GLU A 117 -3.40 9.43 2.33
CA GLU A 117 -3.00 10.85 2.30
C GLU A 117 -2.21 11.17 1.03
N ARG A 118 -1.22 10.34 0.66
CA ARG A 118 -0.45 10.52 -0.58
C ARG A 118 -1.32 10.42 -1.83
N LYS A 119 -2.27 9.48 -1.86
CA LYS A 119 -3.20 9.33 -2.99
C LYS A 119 -4.09 10.58 -3.13
N SER A 120 -4.63 11.10 -2.02
CA SER A 120 -5.39 12.35 -2.05
C SER A 120 -4.55 13.55 -2.47
N GLU A 121 -3.30 13.65 -2.02
CA GLU A 121 -2.37 14.72 -2.41
C GLU A 121 -2.12 14.70 -3.92
N LEU A 122 -1.94 13.50 -4.49
CA LEU A 122 -1.72 13.29 -5.92
C LEU A 122 -2.96 13.64 -6.75
N ILE A 123 -4.17 13.25 -6.30
CA ILE A 123 -5.43 13.60 -6.95
C ILE A 123 -5.63 15.12 -6.94
N ASN A 124 -5.40 15.78 -5.80
CA ASN A 124 -5.55 17.23 -5.68
C ASN A 124 -4.50 17.97 -6.54
N ALA A 125 -3.25 17.50 -6.57
CA ALA A 125 -2.20 18.09 -7.40
C ALA A 125 -2.51 17.94 -8.90
N LYS A 126 -3.10 16.81 -9.32
CA LYS A 126 -3.49 16.58 -10.73
C LYS A 126 -4.39 17.70 -11.26
N SER A 127 -5.36 18.15 -10.46
CA SER A 127 -6.33 19.18 -10.87
C SER A 127 -5.80 20.61 -10.71
N ASN A 128 -4.94 20.87 -9.72
CA ASN A 128 -4.58 22.23 -9.33
C ASN A 128 -3.16 22.67 -9.74
N ASN A 129 -2.20 21.74 -9.85
CA ASN A 129 -0.79 22.09 -10.06
C ASN A 129 -0.01 20.93 -10.73
N SER A 130 0.16 21.04 -12.06
CA SER A 130 0.86 20.04 -12.88
C SER A 130 2.31 19.78 -12.44
N ASN A 131 3.04 20.85 -12.08
CA ASN A 131 4.43 20.73 -11.62
C ASN A 131 4.53 19.95 -10.30
N LEU A 132 3.66 20.23 -9.32
CA LEU A 132 3.58 19.49 -8.08
C LEU A 132 3.19 18.02 -8.33
N PHE A 133 2.24 17.77 -9.22
CA PHE A 133 1.81 16.44 -9.60
C PHE A 133 2.99 15.60 -10.15
N PHE A 134 3.71 16.12 -11.15
CA PHE A 134 4.87 15.41 -11.71
C PHE A 134 5.98 15.19 -10.67
N LYS A 135 6.20 16.16 -9.77
CA LYS A 135 7.14 16.03 -8.65
C LYS A 135 6.73 14.88 -7.72
N LEU A 136 5.45 14.77 -7.36
CA LEU A 136 4.92 13.71 -6.50
C LEU A 136 5.02 12.33 -7.17
N ILE A 137 4.69 12.24 -8.46
CA ILE A 137 4.86 11.02 -9.27
C ILE A 137 6.33 10.59 -9.30
N ARG A 138 7.26 11.53 -9.53
CA ARG A 138 8.70 11.25 -9.50
C ARG A 138 9.14 10.77 -8.13
N ARG A 139 8.68 11.39 -7.02
CA ARG A 139 8.98 10.92 -5.65
C ARG A 139 8.46 9.51 -5.39
N GLN A 140 7.28 9.17 -5.91
CA GLN A 140 6.71 7.83 -5.77
C GLN A 140 7.55 6.78 -6.51
N ARG A 141 8.04 7.13 -7.70
CA ARG A 141 8.90 6.25 -8.53
C ARG A 141 10.34 6.18 -7.99
N GLY A 142 10.90 7.28 -7.49
CA GLY A 142 12.28 7.39 -7.01
C GLY A 142 12.59 6.69 -5.68
N ARG A 143 11.61 6.04 -5.04
CA ARG A 143 11.89 5.10 -3.95
C ARG A 143 12.48 3.77 -4.43
N PHE A 144 12.29 3.44 -5.70
CA PHE A 144 13.14 2.50 -6.38
C PHE A 144 14.36 3.31 -6.83
N GLY A 145 15.41 3.32 -6.01
CA GLY A 145 16.71 3.90 -6.36
C GLY A 145 17.41 3.14 -7.49
N MET A 146 16.64 2.64 -8.46
CA MET A 146 17.21 2.09 -9.68
C MET A 146 17.64 3.28 -10.52
N HIS A 147 18.94 3.56 -10.45
CA HIS A 147 19.56 4.34 -11.49
C HIS A 147 19.43 3.51 -12.77
N ILE A 148 18.77 4.08 -13.77
CA ILE A 148 18.67 3.44 -15.08
C ILE A 148 19.93 3.87 -15.82
N ASP A 149 20.96 3.01 -15.74
CA ASP A 149 22.25 3.24 -16.39
C ASP A 149 22.06 3.29 -17.93
N GLU A 150 21.18 2.45 -18.45
CA GLU A 150 20.82 2.41 -19.86
C GLU A 150 19.33 2.08 -20.04
N LEU A 151 18.61 2.93 -20.78
CA LEU A 151 17.23 2.73 -21.22
C LEU A 151 17.23 2.52 -22.73
N ASN A 152 16.72 1.39 -23.21
CA ASN A 152 16.57 1.12 -24.64
C ASN A 152 15.10 1.25 -25.05
N VAL A 153 14.79 2.18 -25.95
CA VAL A 153 13.44 2.40 -26.51
C VAL A 153 13.56 2.38 -28.03
N ASN A 154 12.84 1.47 -28.69
CA ASN A 154 12.81 1.35 -30.15
C ASN A 154 14.21 1.23 -30.80
N GLY A 155 15.15 0.55 -30.13
CA GLY A 155 16.53 0.42 -30.60
C GLY A 155 17.43 1.63 -30.30
N GLN A 156 16.90 2.71 -29.74
CA GLN A 156 17.70 3.85 -29.28
C GLN A 156 18.06 3.71 -27.81
N LYS A 157 19.35 3.89 -27.52
CA LYS A 157 19.91 3.83 -26.17
C LYS A 157 19.98 5.22 -25.54
N TYR A 158 19.42 5.34 -24.34
CA TYR A 158 19.41 6.53 -23.51
C TYR A 158 20.21 6.22 -22.23
N ASN A 159 21.29 6.96 -21.99
CA ASN A 159 22.29 6.63 -20.97
C ASN A 159 22.51 7.75 -19.94
N THR A 160 21.68 8.79 -19.95
CA THR A 160 21.75 9.91 -19.01
C THR A 160 20.37 10.24 -18.51
N GLU A 161 20.23 10.67 -17.26
CA GLU A 161 18.92 10.88 -16.64
C GLU A 161 18.02 11.83 -17.47
N ARG A 162 18.57 12.91 -18.03
CA ARG A 162 17.85 13.84 -18.91
C ARG A 162 17.38 13.18 -20.20
N ARG A 163 18.19 12.28 -20.77
CA ARG A 163 17.86 11.52 -21.98
C ARG A 163 16.86 10.40 -21.69
N ASN A 164 16.94 9.75 -20.53
CA ASN A 164 15.99 8.73 -20.09
C ASN A 164 14.56 9.28 -20.01
N ILE A 165 14.41 10.52 -19.52
CA ILE A 165 13.11 11.22 -19.53
C ILE A 165 12.58 11.37 -20.97
N GLY A 166 13.47 11.68 -21.93
CA GLY A 166 13.15 11.73 -23.36
C GLY A 166 12.69 10.37 -23.91
N GLY A 167 13.43 9.30 -23.64
CA GLY A 167 13.07 7.94 -24.05
C GLY A 167 11.75 7.47 -23.45
N PHE A 168 11.48 7.75 -22.17
CA PHE A 168 10.17 7.47 -21.58
C PHE A 168 9.05 8.26 -22.26
N ARG A 169 9.27 9.55 -22.54
CA ARG A 169 8.28 10.36 -23.24
C ARG A 169 7.95 9.78 -24.62
N GLU A 170 8.95 9.35 -25.37
CA GLU A 170 8.77 8.71 -26.66
C GLU A 170 8.03 7.38 -26.55
N HIS A 171 8.44 6.51 -25.62
CA HIS A 171 7.80 5.21 -25.38
C HIS A 171 6.31 5.35 -25.07
N PHE A 172 5.95 6.22 -24.10
CA PHE A 172 4.56 6.43 -23.74
C PHE A 172 3.77 7.17 -24.82
N ALA A 173 4.40 8.06 -25.59
CA ALA A 173 3.75 8.68 -26.74
C ALA A 173 3.39 7.63 -27.80
N ASN A 174 4.26 6.65 -28.05
CA ASN A 174 3.98 5.56 -28.97
C ASN A 174 2.89 4.62 -28.45
N LEU A 175 2.89 4.27 -27.15
CA LEU A 175 1.80 3.50 -26.54
C LEU A 175 0.45 4.23 -26.57
N SER A 176 0.46 5.56 -26.63
CA SER A 176 -0.76 6.37 -26.72
C SER A 176 -1.28 6.56 -28.15
N LYS A 177 -0.53 6.12 -29.17
CA LYS A 177 -1.04 6.11 -30.55
C LYS A 177 -2.07 5.00 -30.68
N GLN A 178 -3.16 5.27 -31.41
CA GLN A 178 -4.10 4.23 -31.82
C GLN A 178 -3.35 3.13 -32.56
N SER A 179 -3.79 1.89 -32.38
CA SER A 179 -3.20 0.79 -33.13
C SER A 179 -3.53 0.95 -34.61
N ASP A 180 -2.66 0.47 -35.49
CA ASP A 180 -2.97 0.44 -36.93
C ASP A 180 -4.13 -0.54 -37.24
N ASN A 181 -4.54 -1.36 -36.26
CA ASN A 181 -5.64 -2.29 -36.39
C ASN A 181 -6.95 -1.66 -35.90
N SER A 182 -7.68 -1.03 -36.82
CA SER A 182 -8.93 -0.32 -36.48
C SER A 182 -9.95 -1.20 -35.77
N GLN A 183 -9.98 -2.52 -36.04
CA GLN A 183 -10.92 -3.45 -35.39
C GLN A 183 -10.63 -3.62 -33.90
N PHE A 184 -9.36 -3.54 -33.49
CA PHE A 184 -8.98 -3.65 -32.09
C PHE A 184 -9.41 -2.43 -31.28
N ASP A 185 -9.28 -1.24 -31.88
CA ASP A 185 -9.64 0.03 -31.23
C ASP A 185 -11.16 0.29 -31.21
N GLN A 186 -11.90 -0.31 -32.15
CA GLN A 186 -13.35 -0.11 -32.30
C GLN A 186 -14.14 -0.58 -31.07
N ALA A 187 -13.82 -1.77 -30.54
CA ALA A 187 -14.49 -2.32 -29.35
C ALA A 187 -14.28 -1.43 -28.11
N TYR A 188 -13.09 -0.83 -27.98
CA TYR A 188 -12.80 0.09 -26.87
C TYR A 188 -13.54 1.42 -27.02
N ILE A 189 -13.57 1.99 -28.24
CA ILE A 189 -14.31 3.22 -28.54
C ILE A 189 -15.81 3.05 -28.25
N GLU A 190 -16.39 1.92 -28.66
CA GLU A 190 -17.80 1.60 -28.38
C GLU A 190 -18.07 1.47 -26.87
N GLN A 191 -17.17 0.82 -26.13
CA GLN A 191 -17.29 0.71 -24.67
C GLN A 191 -17.26 2.07 -23.98
N VAL A 192 -16.32 2.94 -24.36
CA VAL A 192 -16.20 4.31 -23.82
C VAL A 192 -17.46 5.12 -24.14
N ASN A 193 -17.92 5.08 -25.39
CA ASN A 193 -19.12 5.83 -25.79
C ASN A 193 -20.38 5.36 -25.04
N ASN A 194 -20.51 4.06 -24.76
CA ASN A 194 -21.62 3.51 -23.97
C ASN A 194 -21.55 3.87 -22.48
N GLU A 195 -20.36 4.11 -21.93
CA GLU A 195 -20.19 4.47 -20.50
C GLU A 195 -20.51 5.95 -20.24
N TYR A 196 -20.51 6.79 -21.28
CA TYR A 196 -20.77 8.23 -21.22
C TYR A 196 -22.06 8.68 -21.94
N ALA A 197 -22.84 7.74 -22.49
CA ALA A 197 -24.19 7.98 -23.02
C ALA A 197 -25.26 7.75 -21.95
#